data_AF-A0A8B6HAD1-F1
#
_entry.id   AF-A0A8B6HAD1-F1
#
_cell.length_a   1.000
_cell.length_b   1.000
_cell.length_c   1.000
_cell.angle_alpha   90.00
_cell.angle_beta   90.00
_cell.angle_gamma   90.00
#
_symmetry.space_group_name_H-M   'P 1'
#
loop_
_entity.id
_entity.type
_entity.pdbx_description
1 polymer ?
#
loop_
_entity_poly.entity_id
_entity_poly.type
_entity_poly.pdbx_seq_one_letter_code
_entity_poly.pdbx_strand_id
1 'polypeptide(L)'
;MMAIFSVTTVCFVAFLVRGCTGSGLPSLTFSKTDIQLAVDSTQQLKLTPQSHIIEDATILFMYESGKDTSYKEKHNLIVPVPSVIIHGNTTKGVKVNITAVTAGHLTLRVNSSSPEIENLEKCFVRITLVHNKALVIINAVIGWIYFVAWSISFYPQVISNWKRKSVVGLNFDFLAYNLTGFLAYGFFNVGMFWVDSVKKEYADEHPRGINPVQLNDVIFTIHAVFVTIITIFQCTVYERGGQKISKVSSFLVIGAWLFILVSLFVTVANVITWLTYLYYFSYVKLGVTLIKYVPQAYMNFKRKSTEGWSIGNVILDFTGGSFSLLQMFLLAYNSDDWGSIFGDPTKFGLGFFSILFDILFIIQHYVLYRGRTPHYTIIPDTTEYIEKPVNTQVATG
;
A
#
# COMPACT_ATOMS: atom_id res chain seq x y z
N MET A 1 -8.32 -9.63 -23.32
CA MET A 1 -7.88 -9.21 -21.97
C MET A 1 -8.40 -10.14 -20.87
N MET A 2 -9.68 -10.56 -20.85
CA MET A 2 -10.22 -11.50 -19.85
C MET A 2 -9.58 -12.90 -19.81
N ALA A 3 -9.06 -13.44 -20.92
CA ALA A 3 -8.49 -14.80 -20.96
C ALA A 3 -7.13 -14.94 -20.24
N ILE A 4 -6.35 -13.85 -20.15
CA ILE A 4 -5.03 -13.86 -19.48
C ILE A 4 -5.19 -13.82 -17.95
N PHE A 5 -6.30 -13.26 -17.45
CA PHE A 5 -6.62 -13.20 -16.01
C PHE A 5 -6.93 -14.57 -15.38
N SER A 6 -7.46 -15.52 -16.15
CA SER A 6 -7.90 -16.80 -15.61
C SER A 6 -6.75 -17.74 -15.24
N VAL A 7 -5.58 -17.62 -15.89
CA VAL A 7 -4.47 -18.58 -15.72
C VAL A 7 -3.62 -18.22 -14.50
N THR A 8 -3.41 -16.93 -14.23
CA THR A 8 -2.63 -16.44 -13.08
C THR A 8 -3.37 -16.64 -11.75
N THR A 9 -4.69 -16.46 -11.72
CA THR A 9 -5.49 -16.60 -10.49
C THR A 9 -5.66 -18.06 -10.06
N VAL A 10 -5.71 -19.01 -10.99
CA VAL A 10 -5.94 -20.43 -10.69
C VAL A 10 -4.69 -21.12 -10.15
N CYS A 11 -3.49 -20.77 -10.63
CA CYS A 11 -2.24 -21.35 -10.12
C CYS A 11 -1.89 -20.88 -8.69
N PHE A 12 -2.34 -19.69 -8.29
CA PHE A 12 -2.00 -19.09 -7.00
C PHE A 12 -2.77 -19.71 -5.83
N VAL A 13 -4.00 -20.19 -6.05
CA VAL A 13 -4.86 -20.78 -5.01
C VAL A 13 -4.51 -22.24 -4.74
N ALA A 14 -3.94 -22.95 -5.71
CA ALA A 14 -3.73 -24.41 -5.64
C ALA A 14 -2.54 -24.87 -4.78
N PHE A 15 -1.67 -23.97 -4.30
CA PHE A 15 -0.44 -24.35 -3.57
C PHE A 15 -0.47 -24.07 -2.05
N LEU A 16 -1.62 -23.66 -1.51
CA LEU A 16 -1.76 -23.12 -0.15
C LEU A 16 -1.87 -24.13 1.01
N VAL A 17 -1.62 -25.42 0.82
CA VAL A 17 -1.78 -26.41 1.91
C VAL A 17 -0.57 -27.32 1.99
N ARG A 18 0.49 -26.84 2.66
CA ARG A 18 1.52 -27.71 3.26
C ARG A 18 2.20 -26.97 4.42
N GLY A 19 1.59 -27.08 5.60
CA GLY A 19 2.23 -26.69 6.85
C GLY A 19 3.12 -27.82 7.36
N CYS A 20 4.41 -27.54 7.58
CA CYS A 20 5.30 -28.41 8.35
C CYS A 20 5.44 -27.84 9.77
N THR A 21 5.14 -28.69 10.76
CA THR A 21 5.32 -28.44 12.20
C THR A 21 6.79 -28.59 12.59
N GLY A 22 7.39 -27.58 13.21
CA GLY A 22 8.74 -27.62 13.77
C GLY A 22 8.76 -28.13 15.21
N SER A 23 9.76 -28.97 15.52
CA SER A 23 10.02 -29.68 16.77
C SER A 23 10.45 -28.79 17.95
N GLY A 24 10.07 -29.19 19.17
CA GLY A 24 10.23 -28.45 20.42
C GLY A 24 11.59 -28.60 21.12
N LEU A 25 12.41 -27.56 21.01
CA LEU A 25 13.58 -27.30 21.85
C LEU A 25 13.29 -26.15 22.83
N PRO A 26 14.01 -26.04 23.97
CA PRO A 26 13.84 -24.96 24.93
C PRO A 26 14.13 -23.60 24.30
N SER A 27 13.11 -22.75 24.22
CA SER A 27 13.25 -21.37 23.78
C SER A 27 12.60 -20.42 24.78
N LEU A 28 13.01 -19.15 24.75
CA LEU A 28 12.40 -18.10 25.54
C LEU A 28 11.41 -17.31 24.69
N THR A 29 10.32 -16.88 25.31
CA THR A 29 9.37 -15.95 24.67
C THR A 29 8.92 -14.88 25.63
N PHE A 30 8.88 -13.65 25.13
CA PHE A 30 8.23 -12.54 25.82
C PHE A 30 6.71 -12.63 25.67
N SER A 31 5.98 -12.11 26.66
CA SER A 31 4.52 -11.99 26.63
C SER A 31 4.01 -11.09 25.50
N LYS A 32 4.86 -10.21 24.98
CA LYS A 32 4.61 -9.34 23.81
C LYS A 32 5.91 -9.19 23.01
N THR A 33 5.82 -9.22 21.70
CA THR A 33 6.95 -8.97 20.77
C THR A 33 7.12 -7.50 20.44
N ASP A 34 6.04 -6.72 20.57
CA ASP A 34 5.98 -5.31 20.20
C ASP A 34 5.30 -4.53 21.33
N ILE A 35 5.96 -3.47 21.80
CA ILE A 35 5.39 -2.55 22.78
C ILE A 35 5.57 -1.11 22.35
N GLN A 36 4.59 -0.28 22.70
CA GLN A 36 4.67 1.16 22.56
C GLN A 36 4.53 1.81 23.94
N LEU A 37 5.53 2.58 24.32
CA LEU A 37 5.63 3.23 25.63
C LEU A 37 5.77 4.73 25.42
N ALA A 38 5.08 5.52 26.23
CA ALA A 38 5.37 6.95 26.28
C ALA A 38 6.56 7.20 27.20
N VAL A 39 7.30 8.28 26.97
CA VAL A 39 8.34 8.77 27.89
C VAL A 39 7.79 8.83 29.32
N ASP A 40 8.62 8.45 30.28
CA ASP A 40 8.32 8.31 31.72
C ASP A 40 7.32 7.21 32.09
N SER A 41 6.84 6.42 31.13
CA SER A 41 5.96 5.28 31.42
C SER A 41 6.75 3.97 31.53
N THR A 42 6.26 3.09 32.42
CA THR A 42 6.83 1.76 32.65
C THR A 42 5.83 0.69 32.24
N GLN A 43 6.31 -0.34 31.54
CA GLN A 43 5.54 -1.53 31.22
C GLN A 43 6.27 -2.78 31.68
N GLN A 44 5.53 -3.68 32.30
CA GLN A 44 6.01 -4.98 32.71
C GLN A 44 5.73 -6.00 31.62
N LEU A 45 6.77 -6.72 31.21
CA LEU A 45 6.71 -7.89 30.34
C LEU A 45 7.03 -9.14 31.14
N LYS A 46 6.54 -10.29 30.67
CA LYS A 46 6.87 -11.59 31.23
C LYS A 46 7.73 -12.36 30.22
N LEU A 47 8.92 -12.79 30.64
CA LEU A 47 9.81 -13.65 29.87
C LEU A 47 9.62 -15.08 30.34
N THR A 48 9.13 -15.97 29.49
CA THR A 48 8.74 -17.33 29.88
C THR A 48 9.51 -18.37 29.05
N PRO A 49 10.05 -19.42 29.68
CA PRO A 49 10.59 -20.57 28.96
C PRO A 49 9.47 -21.43 28.38
N GLN A 50 9.62 -21.87 27.14
CA GLN A 50 8.64 -22.71 26.44
C GLN A 50 8.68 -24.18 26.87
N SER A 51 9.79 -24.62 27.45
CA SER A 51 9.95 -25.95 28.04
C SER A 51 10.63 -25.85 29.41
N HIS A 52 10.70 -26.97 30.12
CA HIS A 52 11.51 -27.04 31.34
C HIS A 52 12.98 -26.75 31.01
N ILE A 53 13.58 -25.83 31.77
CA ILE A 53 15.02 -25.62 31.83
C ILE A 53 15.54 -26.43 33.00
N ILE A 54 16.62 -27.18 32.83
CA ILE A 54 17.18 -28.07 33.84
C ILE A 54 18.04 -27.28 34.85
N GLU A 55 18.84 -26.33 34.36
CA GLU A 55 19.77 -25.54 35.19
C GLU A 55 19.37 -24.07 35.34
N ASP A 56 19.87 -23.40 36.38
CA ASP A 56 19.70 -21.96 36.56
C ASP A 56 20.39 -21.20 35.41
N ALA A 57 19.63 -20.39 34.68
CA ALA A 57 20.13 -19.59 33.56
C ALA A 57 20.08 -18.10 33.89
N THR A 58 21.21 -17.41 33.76
CA THR A 58 21.25 -15.94 33.83
C THR A 58 21.00 -15.37 32.45
N ILE A 59 19.93 -14.58 32.33
CA ILE A 59 19.53 -13.90 31.12
C ILE A 59 20.11 -12.49 31.12
N LEU A 60 20.90 -12.21 30.09
CA LEU A 60 21.51 -10.92 29.80
C LEU A 60 20.70 -10.22 28.71
N PHE A 61 20.54 -8.90 28.83
CA PHE A 61 19.84 -8.11 27.82
C PHE A 61 20.83 -7.37 26.92
N MET A 62 20.58 -7.43 25.62
CA MET A 62 21.29 -6.65 24.60
C MET A 62 20.37 -5.60 24.01
N TYR A 63 20.89 -4.41 23.82
CA TYR A 63 20.22 -3.24 23.29
C TYR A 63 20.64 -3.05 21.85
N GLU A 64 19.68 -3.08 20.93
CA GLU A 64 19.91 -2.88 19.51
C GLU A 64 19.17 -1.64 19.01
N SER A 65 19.91 -0.63 18.57
CA SER A 65 19.39 0.61 17.98
C SER A 65 20.08 0.86 16.65
N GLY A 66 19.32 0.79 15.56
CA GLY A 66 19.87 0.85 14.20
C GLY A 66 20.87 -0.27 13.92
N LYS A 67 22.15 0.09 13.72
CA LYS A 67 23.25 -0.86 13.49
C LYS A 67 24.08 -1.15 14.76
N ASP A 68 23.84 -0.44 15.86
CA ASP A 68 24.59 -0.63 17.10
C ASP A 68 23.91 -1.70 17.96
N THR A 69 24.69 -2.68 18.41
CA THR A 69 24.25 -3.73 19.34
C THR A 69 25.22 -3.78 20.50
N SER A 70 24.70 -3.64 21.73
CA SER A 70 25.52 -3.50 22.92
C SER A 70 24.83 -4.10 24.14
N TYR A 71 25.60 -4.59 25.12
CA TYR A 71 25.08 -5.01 26.43
C TYR A 71 24.84 -3.84 27.38
N LYS A 72 25.26 -2.64 27.00
CA LYS A 72 24.98 -1.37 27.68
C LYS A 72 24.10 -0.51 26.80
N GLU A 73 23.08 0.10 27.39
CA GLU A 73 22.34 1.13 26.67
C GLU A 73 23.23 2.38 26.52
N LYS A 74 23.45 2.80 25.29
CA LYS A 74 24.28 3.95 24.91
C LYS A 74 23.44 5.17 24.50
N HIS A 75 22.18 4.98 24.11
CA HIS A 75 21.33 6.04 23.54
C HIS A 75 20.37 6.65 24.56
N ASN A 76 20.42 6.19 25.82
CA ASN A 76 19.55 6.63 26.91
C ASN A 76 18.05 6.54 26.58
N LEU A 77 17.66 5.53 25.79
CA LEU A 77 16.29 5.32 25.34
C LEU A 77 15.42 4.75 26.46
N ILE A 78 15.94 3.76 27.20
CA ILE A 78 15.27 3.15 28.34
C ILE A 78 16.20 3.08 29.55
N VAL A 79 15.61 2.96 30.74
CA VAL A 79 16.36 2.58 31.94
C VAL A 79 16.96 1.19 31.71
N PRO A 80 18.28 0.99 31.92
CA PRO A 80 18.91 -0.31 31.73
C PRO A 80 18.21 -1.41 32.51
N VAL A 81 17.81 -2.45 31.77
CA VAL A 81 17.15 -3.63 32.31
C VAL A 81 18.23 -4.49 33.00
N PRO A 82 18.05 -4.83 34.30
CA PRO A 82 18.99 -5.69 35.01
C PRO A 82 18.94 -7.13 34.47
N SER A 83 20.02 -7.88 34.62
CA SER A 83 20.02 -9.31 34.32
C SER A 83 19.02 -10.05 35.21
N VAL A 84 18.46 -11.12 34.67
CA VAL A 84 17.39 -11.88 35.33
C VAL A 84 17.77 -13.34 35.39
N ILE A 85 17.53 -13.98 36.53
CA ILE A 85 17.79 -15.41 36.71
C ILE A 85 16.49 -16.17 36.49
N ILE A 86 16.53 -17.15 35.59
CA ILE A 86 15.49 -18.16 35.45
C ILE A 86 15.99 -19.39 36.19
N HIS A 87 15.34 -19.74 37.28
CA HIS A 87 15.70 -20.92 38.06
C HIS A 87 15.40 -22.20 37.27
N GLY A 88 16.20 -23.23 37.50
CA GLY A 88 16.01 -24.57 36.95
C GLY A 88 14.72 -25.20 37.48
N ASN A 89 14.24 -26.19 36.73
CA ASN A 89 13.06 -27.00 37.05
C ASN A 89 11.74 -26.20 37.22
N THR A 90 11.66 -24.98 36.67
CA THR A 90 10.46 -24.16 36.68
C THR A 90 10.10 -23.65 35.29
N THR A 91 8.80 -23.59 34.99
CA THR A 91 8.24 -22.92 33.81
C THR A 91 7.72 -21.52 34.13
N LYS A 92 7.93 -21.04 35.38
CA LYS A 92 7.47 -19.72 35.80
C LYS A 92 8.30 -18.64 35.12
N GLY A 93 7.66 -17.92 34.20
CA GLY A 93 8.29 -16.76 33.58
C GLY A 93 8.59 -15.63 34.57
N VAL A 94 9.64 -14.87 34.28
CA VAL A 94 10.13 -13.78 35.12
C VAL A 94 9.65 -12.43 34.58
N LYS A 95 9.48 -11.46 35.49
CA LYS A 95 9.01 -10.12 35.17
C LYS A 95 10.18 -9.22 34.76
N VAL A 96 10.05 -8.57 33.62
CA VAL A 96 11.00 -7.62 33.06
C VAL A 96 10.30 -6.27 32.99
N ASN A 97 10.79 -5.28 33.74
CA ASN A 97 10.24 -3.92 33.70
C ASN A 97 11.03 -3.09 32.69
N ILE A 98 10.31 -2.43 31.79
CA ILE A 98 10.88 -1.53 30.79
C ILE A 98 10.33 -0.14 31.06
N THR A 99 11.23 0.81 31.33
CA THR A 99 10.89 2.21 31.62
C THR A 99 11.48 3.10 30.53
N ALA A 100 10.61 3.86 29.86
CA ALA A 100 10.97 4.77 28.78
C ALA A 100 11.62 6.06 29.33
N VAL A 101 12.69 6.53 28.69
CA VAL A 101 13.41 7.76 29.07
C VAL A 101 13.36 8.79 27.95
N THR A 102 13.65 8.40 26.71
CA THR A 102 13.53 9.28 25.54
C THR A 102 12.75 8.59 24.42
N ALA A 103 12.25 9.37 23.46
CA ALA A 103 11.59 8.83 22.27
C ALA A 103 12.62 8.17 21.33
N GLY A 104 12.18 7.19 20.55
CA GLY A 104 13.05 6.42 19.66
C GLY A 104 12.59 4.99 19.47
N HIS A 105 13.45 4.20 18.82
CA HIS A 105 13.23 2.79 18.57
C HIS A 105 14.37 1.97 19.16
N LEU A 106 14.01 0.88 19.84
CA LEU A 106 14.97 -0.04 20.45
C LEU A 106 14.46 -1.46 20.28
N THR A 107 15.34 -2.38 19.93
CA THR A 107 15.07 -3.82 20.05
C THR A 107 15.84 -4.37 21.24
N LEU A 108 15.11 -4.94 22.20
CA LEU A 108 15.69 -5.61 23.36
C LEU A 108 15.82 -7.10 23.03
N ARG A 109 17.05 -7.60 22.99
CA ARG A 109 17.39 -9.00 22.76
C ARG A 109 17.82 -9.67 24.05
N VAL A 110 17.73 -10.99 24.08
CA VAL A 110 18.22 -11.79 25.18
C VAL A 110 19.45 -12.59 24.77
N ASN A 111 20.35 -12.79 25.72
CA ASN A 111 21.39 -13.79 25.69
C ASN A 111 21.36 -14.59 27.00
N SER A 112 21.83 -15.82 26.98
CA SER A 112 21.80 -16.74 28.13
C SER A 112 23.23 -17.15 28.51
N SER A 113 23.47 -17.32 29.81
CA SER A 113 24.68 -17.99 30.30
C SER A 113 24.64 -19.50 30.13
N SER A 114 23.44 -20.10 30.02
CA SER A 114 23.24 -21.53 29.83
C SER A 114 23.15 -21.89 28.34
N PRO A 115 23.90 -22.89 27.86
CA PRO A 115 23.83 -23.39 26.48
C PRO A 115 22.55 -24.19 26.19
N GLU A 116 21.76 -24.54 27.21
CA GLU A 116 20.50 -25.28 27.08
C GLU A 116 19.42 -24.48 26.33
N ILE A 117 19.52 -23.15 26.35
CA ILE A 117 18.53 -22.26 25.75
C ILE A 117 18.95 -21.90 24.32
N GLU A 118 18.30 -22.52 23.35
CA GLU A 118 18.55 -22.29 21.93
C GLU A 118 17.57 -21.25 21.34
N ASN A 119 17.83 -20.85 20.09
CA ASN A 119 16.97 -19.93 19.32
C ASN A 119 16.76 -18.55 19.97
N LEU A 120 17.69 -18.09 20.81
CA LEU A 120 17.65 -16.78 21.47
C LEU A 120 17.57 -15.62 20.47
N GLU A 121 18.04 -15.81 19.23
CA GLU A 121 17.91 -14.82 18.16
C GLU A 121 16.46 -14.48 17.82
N LYS A 122 15.52 -15.41 18.05
CA LYS A 122 14.08 -15.22 17.83
C LYS A 122 13.38 -14.59 19.05
N CYS A 123 14.06 -14.51 20.19
CA CYS A 123 13.52 -13.94 21.42
C CYS A 123 13.94 -12.46 21.53
N PHE A 124 13.06 -11.57 21.09
CA PHE A 124 13.29 -10.13 21.16
C PHE A 124 11.98 -9.38 21.43
N VAL A 125 12.11 -8.13 21.87
CA VAL A 125 11.00 -7.17 21.97
C VAL A 125 11.38 -5.92 21.20
N ARG A 126 10.55 -5.52 20.24
CA ARG A 126 10.62 -4.20 19.60
C ARG A 126 9.88 -3.20 20.47
N ILE A 127 10.57 -2.12 20.82
CA ILE A 127 10.12 -1.09 21.73
C ILE A 127 10.07 0.22 20.94
N THR A 128 8.86 0.73 20.74
CA THR A 128 8.62 2.07 20.20
C THR A 128 8.37 3.03 21.35
N LEU A 129 9.28 3.98 21.52
CA LEU A 129 9.21 4.99 22.57
C LEU A 129 8.68 6.28 21.95
N VAL A 130 7.59 6.80 22.52
CA VAL A 130 6.91 7.98 21.99
C VAL A 130 6.90 9.12 23.00
N HIS A 131 6.92 10.36 22.53
CA HIS A 131 6.80 11.54 23.40
C HIS A 131 5.44 11.56 24.12
N ASN A 132 4.34 11.31 23.41
CA ASN A 132 2.99 11.47 23.97
C ASN A 132 1.99 10.41 23.47
N LYS A 133 1.23 9.80 24.39
CA LYS A 133 0.13 8.87 24.07
C LYS A 133 -1.05 9.55 23.38
N ALA A 134 -1.33 10.81 23.69
CA ALA A 134 -2.37 11.58 23.00
C ALA A 134 -2.05 11.73 21.50
N LEU A 135 -0.78 11.96 21.14
CA LEU A 135 -0.36 12.01 19.75
C LEU A 135 -0.52 10.66 19.05
N VAL A 136 -0.36 9.53 19.75
CA VAL A 136 -0.67 8.20 19.19
C VAL A 136 -2.16 8.10 18.81
N ILE A 137 -3.06 8.55 19.69
CA ILE A 137 -4.51 8.51 19.44
C ILE A 137 -4.88 9.45 18.29
N ILE A 138 -4.36 10.68 18.30
CA ILE A 138 -4.57 11.67 17.22
C ILE A 138 -4.08 11.10 15.89
N ASN A 139 -2.90 10.49 15.89
CA ASN A 139 -2.32 9.87 14.70
C ASN A 139 -3.21 8.73 14.16
N ALA A 140 -3.78 7.90 15.04
CA ALA A 140 -4.72 6.85 14.66
C ALA A 140 -6.04 7.42 14.08
N VAL A 141 -6.58 8.51 14.66
CA VAL A 141 -7.78 9.18 14.14
C VAL A 141 -7.53 9.78 12.76
N ILE A 142 -6.41 10.47 12.56
CA ILE A 142 -5.95 10.96 11.25
C ILE A 142 -5.84 9.81 10.25
N GLY A 143 -5.32 8.66 10.72
CA GLY A 143 -5.33 7.36 10.03
C GLY A 143 -6.67 7.01 9.40
N TRP A 144 -7.70 6.96 10.24
CA TRP A 144 -9.05 6.63 9.80
C TRP A 144 -9.66 7.68 8.87
N ILE A 145 -9.37 8.96 9.09
CA ILE A 145 -9.86 10.05 8.23
C ILE A 145 -9.38 9.87 6.79
N TYR A 146 -8.06 9.71 6.57
CA TYR A 146 -7.58 9.56 5.19
C TYR A 146 -8.01 8.23 4.57
N PHE A 147 -8.08 7.15 5.35
CA PHE A 147 -8.56 5.86 4.87
C PHE A 147 -9.99 5.97 4.33
N VAL A 148 -10.88 6.63 5.07
CA VAL A 148 -12.26 6.87 4.65
C VAL A 148 -12.31 7.81 3.44
N ALA A 149 -11.52 8.90 3.45
CA ALA A 149 -11.47 9.85 2.33
C ALA A 149 -11.06 9.16 1.01
N TRP A 150 -9.98 8.38 1.02
CA TRP A 150 -9.55 7.60 -0.14
C TRP A 150 -10.53 6.51 -0.55
N SER A 151 -11.20 5.86 0.41
CA SER A 151 -12.20 4.84 0.07
C SER A 151 -13.43 5.45 -0.61
N ILE A 152 -13.86 6.64 -0.19
CA ILE A 152 -15.03 7.31 -0.76
C ILE A 152 -14.70 8.03 -2.08
N SER A 153 -13.44 8.40 -2.33
CA SER A 153 -13.03 9.16 -3.53
C SER A 153 -13.39 8.48 -4.86
N PHE A 154 -13.54 7.16 -4.88
CA PHE A 154 -13.93 6.40 -6.07
C PHE A 154 -15.38 6.65 -6.54
N TYR A 155 -16.29 6.97 -5.62
CA TYR A 155 -17.73 7.06 -5.91
C TYR A 155 -18.17 8.33 -6.64
N PRO A 156 -17.64 9.54 -6.34
CA PRO A 156 -18.01 10.76 -7.06
C PRO A 156 -17.95 10.66 -8.58
N GLN A 157 -16.97 9.95 -9.15
CA GLN A 157 -16.91 9.75 -10.60
C GLN A 157 -18.02 8.83 -11.10
N VAL A 158 -18.26 7.70 -10.42
CA VAL A 158 -19.33 6.76 -10.74
C VAL A 158 -20.70 7.43 -10.71
N ILE A 159 -20.95 8.25 -9.69
CA ILE A 159 -22.20 9.00 -9.53
C ILE A 159 -22.35 10.04 -10.63
N SER A 160 -21.28 10.78 -10.95
CA SER A 160 -21.27 11.78 -12.02
C SER A 160 -21.62 11.15 -13.37
N ASN A 161 -20.96 10.03 -13.70
CA ASN A 161 -21.24 9.27 -14.92
C ASN A 161 -22.70 8.80 -14.97
N TRP A 162 -23.24 8.28 -13.86
CA TRP A 162 -24.62 7.81 -13.78
C TRP A 162 -25.65 8.94 -13.93
N LYS A 163 -25.39 10.12 -13.35
CA LYS A 163 -26.27 11.31 -13.48
C LYS A 163 -26.23 11.89 -14.90
N ARG A 164 -25.05 11.99 -15.50
CA ARG A 164 -24.87 12.57 -16.85
C ARG A 164 -25.21 11.60 -17.98
N LYS A 165 -25.31 10.29 -17.69
CA LYS A 165 -25.37 9.22 -18.70
C LYS A 165 -24.28 9.35 -19.77
N SER A 166 -23.14 9.90 -19.36
CA SER A 166 -22.01 10.22 -20.23
C SER A 166 -20.71 10.12 -19.44
N VAL A 167 -19.71 9.49 -20.04
CA VAL A 167 -18.32 9.44 -19.57
C VAL A 167 -17.42 10.41 -20.32
N VAL A 168 -18.02 11.30 -21.14
CA VAL A 168 -17.26 12.34 -21.85
C VAL A 168 -16.60 13.25 -20.83
N GLY A 169 -15.27 13.32 -20.91
CA GLY A 169 -14.39 14.05 -20.01
C GLY A 169 -13.57 13.21 -19.03
N LEU A 170 -13.90 11.93 -18.89
CA LEU A 170 -13.08 10.95 -18.17
C LEU A 170 -12.08 10.29 -19.14
N ASN A 171 -10.78 10.49 -18.93
CA ASN A 171 -9.75 9.93 -19.79
C ASN A 171 -9.62 8.40 -19.59
N PHE A 172 -9.66 7.64 -20.68
CA PHE A 172 -9.62 6.18 -20.63
C PHE A 172 -8.23 5.63 -20.30
N ASP A 173 -7.16 6.37 -20.58
CA ASP A 173 -5.79 6.02 -20.15
C ASP A 173 -5.69 6.08 -18.62
N PHE A 174 -6.25 7.13 -18.01
CA PHE A 174 -6.32 7.24 -16.54
C PHE A 174 -7.03 6.01 -15.95
N LEU A 175 -8.14 5.58 -16.56
CA LEU A 175 -8.89 4.42 -16.08
C LEU A 175 -8.12 3.09 -16.28
N ALA A 176 -7.45 2.91 -17.42
CA ALA A 176 -6.63 1.74 -17.71
C ALA A 176 -5.43 1.62 -16.75
N TYR A 177 -4.77 2.74 -16.47
CA TYR A 177 -3.70 2.81 -15.48
C TYR A 177 -4.21 2.50 -14.08
N ASN A 178 -5.32 3.10 -13.64
CA ASN A 178 -5.87 2.81 -12.31
C ASN A 178 -6.23 1.33 -12.16
N LEU A 179 -6.90 0.72 -13.13
CA LEU A 179 -7.20 -0.72 -13.07
C LEU A 179 -5.92 -1.54 -12.95
N THR A 180 -4.92 -1.27 -13.79
CA THR A 180 -3.62 -1.97 -13.75
C THR A 180 -2.95 -1.81 -12.39
N GLY A 181 -2.90 -0.60 -11.85
CA GLY A 181 -2.32 -0.34 -10.54
C GLY A 181 -3.07 -1.04 -9.42
N PHE A 182 -4.40 -0.95 -9.37
CA PHE A 182 -5.18 -1.58 -8.29
C PHE A 182 -5.12 -3.11 -8.35
N LEU A 183 -5.08 -3.70 -9.54
CA LEU A 183 -4.86 -5.13 -9.68
C LEU A 183 -3.47 -5.53 -9.19
N ALA A 184 -2.42 -4.81 -9.61
CA ALA A 184 -1.06 -5.10 -9.16
C ALA A 184 -0.92 -4.98 -7.64
N TYR A 185 -1.48 -3.91 -7.07
CA TYR A 185 -1.49 -3.73 -5.61
C TYR A 185 -2.31 -4.81 -4.89
N GLY A 186 -3.44 -5.23 -5.48
CA GLY A 186 -4.25 -6.33 -4.99
C GLY A 186 -3.49 -7.66 -4.98
N PHE A 187 -2.80 -8.02 -6.07
CA PHE A 187 -1.98 -9.25 -6.11
C PHE A 187 -0.87 -9.24 -5.06
N PHE A 188 -0.17 -8.11 -4.89
CA PHE A 188 0.83 -7.95 -3.84
C PHE A 188 0.22 -8.12 -2.45
N ASN A 189 -0.85 -7.39 -2.12
CA ASN A 189 -1.45 -7.42 -0.79
C ASN A 189 -2.06 -8.78 -0.46
N VAL A 190 -2.84 -9.36 -1.36
CA VAL A 190 -3.46 -10.69 -1.20
C VAL A 190 -2.37 -11.75 -1.02
N GLY A 191 -1.32 -11.71 -1.85
CA GLY A 191 -0.20 -12.63 -1.78
C GLY A 191 0.55 -12.54 -0.45
N MET A 192 1.01 -11.35 -0.09
CA MET A 192 1.70 -11.12 1.18
C MET A 192 0.83 -11.48 2.39
N PHE A 193 -0.47 -11.21 2.35
CA PHE A 193 -1.34 -11.37 3.52
C PHE A 193 -1.84 -12.82 3.72
N TRP A 194 -2.18 -13.54 2.66
CA TRP A 194 -2.77 -14.88 2.79
C TRP A 194 -1.83 -16.03 2.42
N VAL A 195 -0.72 -15.79 1.71
CA VAL A 195 0.14 -16.89 1.25
C VAL A 195 1.25 -17.21 2.23
N ASP A 196 1.17 -18.39 2.84
CA ASP A 196 2.10 -18.79 3.91
C ASP A 196 3.53 -19.05 3.40
N SER A 197 3.70 -19.54 2.16
CA SER A 197 5.04 -19.68 1.55
C SER A 197 5.71 -18.32 1.38
N VAL A 198 4.98 -17.31 0.92
CA VAL A 198 5.46 -15.93 0.77
C VAL A 198 5.77 -15.31 2.14
N LYS A 199 4.91 -15.52 3.14
CA LYS A 199 5.20 -15.06 4.52
C LYS A 199 6.48 -15.68 5.08
N LYS A 200 6.71 -16.96 4.78
CA LYS A 200 7.93 -17.65 5.19
C LYS A 200 9.15 -17.06 4.47
N GLU A 201 9.10 -16.92 3.14
CA GLU A 201 10.16 -16.26 2.37
C GLU A 201 10.46 -14.85 2.92
N TYR A 202 9.41 -14.10 3.27
CA TYR A 202 9.55 -12.77 3.87
C TYR A 202 10.20 -12.80 5.25
N ALA A 203 9.80 -13.75 6.11
CA ALA A 203 10.39 -13.92 7.44
C ALA A 203 11.85 -14.40 7.37
N ASP A 204 12.19 -15.21 6.37
CA ASP A 204 13.56 -15.67 6.14
C ASP A 204 14.46 -14.50 5.65
N GLU A 205 13.98 -13.65 4.75
CA GLU A 205 14.69 -12.43 4.31
C GLU A 205 14.71 -11.32 5.38
N HIS A 206 13.67 -11.24 6.21
CA HIS A 206 13.50 -10.23 7.24
C HIS A 206 13.18 -10.88 8.59
N PRO A 207 14.15 -11.52 9.28
CA PRO A 207 13.92 -12.24 10.54
C PRO A 207 13.31 -11.37 11.67
N ARG A 208 13.47 -10.05 11.55
CA ARG A 208 12.97 -9.04 12.48
C ARG A 208 11.86 -8.17 11.87
N GLY A 209 11.48 -8.42 10.62
CA GLY A 209 10.42 -7.71 9.92
C GLY A 209 9.05 -8.20 10.35
N ILE A 210 8.09 -7.28 10.46
CA ILE A 210 6.67 -7.63 10.48
C ILE A 210 6.19 -7.50 9.05
N ASN A 211 5.36 -8.45 8.59
CA ASN A 211 4.71 -8.32 7.29
C ASN A 211 4.04 -6.93 7.17
N PRO A 212 4.44 -6.11 6.20
CA PRO A 212 3.99 -4.72 6.14
C PRO A 212 2.53 -4.59 5.69
N VAL A 213 1.95 -5.65 5.10
CA VAL A 213 0.59 -5.64 4.58
C VAL A 213 -0.41 -5.98 5.68
N GLN A 214 -1.43 -5.13 5.83
CA GLN A 214 -2.53 -5.32 6.76
C GLN A 214 -3.84 -5.66 6.04
N LEU A 215 -4.84 -6.15 6.79
CA LEU A 215 -6.13 -6.56 6.23
C LEU A 215 -6.86 -5.38 5.54
N ASN A 216 -6.74 -4.18 6.09
CA ASN A 216 -7.31 -2.96 5.48
C ASN A 216 -6.74 -2.70 4.09
N ASP A 217 -5.47 -3.03 3.81
CA ASP A 217 -4.86 -2.84 2.49
C ASP A 217 -5.43 -3.82 1.46
N VAL A 218 -5.71 -5.06 1.90
CA VAL A 218 -6.38 -6.08 1.08
C VAL A 218 -7.82 -5.64 0.75
N ILE A 219 -8.59 -5.23 1.76
CA ILE A 219 -9.98 -4.80 1.57
C ILE A 219 -10.03 -3.54 0.69
N PHE A 220 -9.17 -2.56 0.93
CA PHE A 220 -9.08 -1.32 0.15
C PHE A 220 -8.79 -1.61 -1.32
N THR A 221 -7.82 -2.49 -1.62
CA THR A 221 -7.48 -2.82 -3.01
C THR A 221 -8.60 -3.54 -3.74
N ILE A 222 -9.24 -4.53 -3.11
CA ILE A 222 -10.41 -5.21 -3.68
C ILE A 222 -11.54 -4.21 -3.95
N HIS A 223 -11.79 -3.32 -3.00
CA HIS A 223 -12.79 -2.26 -3.15
C HIS A 223 -12.48 -1.34 -4.33
N ALA A 224 -11.24 -0.85 -4.45
CA ALA A 224 -10.81 0.02 -5.53
C ALA A 224 -10.93 -0.66 -6.92
N VAL A 225 -10.54 -1.94 -7.03
CA VAL A 225 -10.73 -2.74 -8.25
C VAL A 225 -12.21 -2.81 -8.61
N PHE A 226 -13.07 -3.16 -7.65
CA PHE A 226 -14.51 -3.28 -7.87
C PHE A 226 -15.14 -1.98 -8.41
N VAL A 227 -14.90 -0.84 -7.75
CA VAL A 227 -15.46 0.44 -8.18
C VAL A 227 -14.88 0.91 -9.52
N THR A 228 -13.60 0.59 -9.78
CA THR A 228 -12.98 0.85 -11.09
C THR A 228 -13.63 0.02 -12.21
N ILE A 229 -13.94 -1.25 -11.96
CA ILE A 229 -14.67 -2.10 -12.91
C ILE A 229 -16.07 -1.54 -13.20
N ILE A 230 -16.78 -1.03 -12.19
CA ILE A 230 -18.07 -0.34 -12.39
C ILE A 230 -17.89 0.87 -13.31
N THR A 231 -16.84 1.66 -13.09
CA THR A 231 -16.54 2.83 -13.93
C THR A 231 -16.22 2.43 -15.36
N ILE A 232 -15.47 1.34 -15.56
CA ILE A 232 -15.18 0.77 -16.89
C ILE A 232 -16.45 0.28 -17.56
N PHE A 233 -17.34 -0.39 -16.83
CA PHE A 233 -18.64 -0.81 -17.35
C PHE A 233 -19.46 0.39 -17.80
N GLN A 234 -19.50 1.48 -17.03
CA GLN A 234 -20.14 2.74 -17.46
C GLN A 234 -19.55 3.28 -18.77
N CYS A 235 -18.24 3.14 -19.01
CA CYS A 235 -17.61 3.54 -20.28
C CYS A 235 -18.04 2.70 -21.48
N THR A 236 -18.65 1.53 -21.26
CA THR A 236 -19.21 0.68 -22.33
C THR A 236 -20.68 0.97 -22.63
N VAL A 237 -21.43 1.48 -21.64
CA VAL A 237 -22.88 1.70 -21.73
C VAL A 237 -23.24 3.15 -22.04
N TYR A 238 -22.47 4.12 -21.54
CA TYR A 238 -22.77 5.55 -21.66
C TYR A 238 -22.05 6.23 -22.80
N GLU A 239 -22.53 7.42 -23.17
CA GLU A 239 -21.95 8.25 -24.24
C GLU A 239 -20.48 8.57 -23.92
N ARG A 240 -19.58 8.33 -24.88
CA ARG A 240 -18.12 8.43 -24.71
C ARG A 240 -17.41 9.36 -25.68
N GLY A 241 -18.12 9.98 -26.62
CA GLY A 241 -17.60 11.06 -27.47
C GLY A 241 -16.35 10.69 -28.27
N GLY A 242 -16.22 9.42 -28.67
CA GLY A 242 -15.05 8.90 -29.41
C GLY A 242 -13.78 8.68 -28.58
N GLN A 243 -13.83 8.83 -27.25
CA GLN A 243 -12.69 8.55 -26.36
C GLN A 243 -12.22 7.11 -26.48
N LYS A 244 -10.89 6.93 -26.58
CA LYS A 244 -10.21 5.64 -26.70
C LYS A 244 -8.94 5.66 -25.86
N ILE A 245 -8.45 4.48 -25.50
CA ILE A 245 -7.13 4.34 -24.89
C ILE A 245 -6.07 4.71 -25.94
N SER A 246 -5.10 5.54 -25.56
CA SER A 246 -4.00 5.94 -26.43
C SER A 246 -3.07 4.76 -26.72
N LYS A 247 -2.36 4.82 -27.86
CA LYS A 247 -1.35 3.81 -28.22
C LYS A 247 -0.21 3.75 -27.21
N VAL A 248 0.19 4.90 -26.66
CA VAL A 248 1.23 5.00 -25.63
C VAL A 248 0.78 4.31 -24.35
N SER A 249 -0.43 4.61 -23.87
CA SER A 249 -0.97 3.93 -22.68
C SER A 249 -1.15 2.44 -22.89
N SER A 250 -1.65 2.04 -24.07
CA SER A 250 -1.76 0.64 -24.43
C SER A 250 -0.41 -0.08 -24.42
N PHE A 251 0.63 0.52 -25.01
CA PHE A 251 1.99 -0.02 -25.01
C PHE A 251 2.54 -0.18 -23.58
N LEU A 252 2.39 0.83 -22.73
CA LEU A 252 2.87 0.77 -21.34
C LEU A 252 2.13 -0.29 -20.52
N VAL A 253 0.80 -0.35 -20.64
CA VAL A 253 -0.02 -1.36 -19.94
C VAL A 253 0.32 -2.77 -20.42
N ILE A 254 0.38 -3.00 -21.74
CA ILE A 254 0.74 -4.30 -22.31
C ILE A 254 2.16 -4.69 -21.89
N GLY A 255 3.11 -3.77 -21.94
CA GLY A 255 4.49 -3.99 -21.50
C GLY A 255 4.58 -4.39 -20.03
N ALA A 256 3.85 -3.70 -19.14
CA ALA A 256 3.80 -4.04 -17.72
C ALA A 256 3.22 -5.45 -17.49
N TRP A 257 2.09 -5.79 -18.12
CA TRP A 257 1.50 -7.12 -17.97
C TRP A 257 2.32 -8.23 -18.63
N LEU A 258 3.02 -7.94 -19.73
CA LEU A 258 3.97 -8.87 -20.35
C LEU A 258 5.16 -9.13 -19.43
N PHE A 259 5.71 -8.10 -18.80
CA PHE A 259 6.77 -8.24 -17.79
C PHE A 259 6.33 -9.11 -16.61
N ILE A 260 5.10 -8.89 -16.10
CA ILE A 260 4.52 -9.75 -15.05
C ILE A 260 4.37 -11.19 -15.56
N LEU A 261 3.90 -11.40 -16.79
CA LEU A 261 3.74 -12.74 -17.35
C LEU A 261 5.09 -13.47 -17.51
N VAL A 262 6.12 -12.78 -18.01
CA VAL A 262 7.46 -13.35 -18.17
C VAL A 262 8.07 -13.68 -16.81
N SER A 263 7.99 -12.77 -15.84
CA SER A 263 8.50 -13.00 -14.49
C SER A 263 7.78 -14.15 -13.76
N LEU A 264 6.51 -14.42 -14.07
CA LEU A 264 5.82 -15.63 -13.61
C LEU A 264 6.53 -16.91 -14.08
N PHE A 265 6.87 -17.01 -15.36
CA PHE A 265 7.57 -18.19 -15.88
C PHE A 265 8.95 -18.37 -15.24
N VAL A 266 9.66 -17.26 -15.00
CA VAL A 266 10.95 -17.25 -14.28
C VAL A 266 10.78 -17.73 -12.83
N THR A 267 9.69 -17.33 -12.17
CA THR A 267 9.35 -17.76 -10.80
C THR A 267 9.00 -19.24 -10.76
N VAL A 268 8.18 -19.72 -11.70
CA VAL A 268 7.82 -21.15 -11.81
C VAL A 268 9.05 -22.02 -12.10
N ALA A 269 10.02 -21.50 -12.84
CA ALA A 269 11.32 -22.15 -13.04
C ALA A 269 12.25 -22.10 -11.81
N ASN A 270 11.80 -21.55 -10.68
CA ASN A 270 12.55 -21.37 -9.43
C ASN A 270 13.83 -20.53 -9.58
N VAL A 271 13.87 -19.63 -10.57
CA VAL A 271 15.00 -18.70 -10.75
C VAL A 271 14.88 -17.49 -9.82
N ILE A 272 13.64 -17.09 -9.49
CA ILE A 272 13.33 -16.06 -8.49
C ILE A 272 12.27 -16.58 -7.51
N THR A 273 12.22 -16.00 -6.31
CA THR A 273 11.25 -16.36 -5.26
C THR A 273 9.85 -15.81 -5.55
N TRP A 274 8.82 -16.39 -4.92
CA TRP A 274 7.45 -15.86 -5.02
C TRP A 274 7.34 -14.46 -4.41
N LEU A 275 8.09 -14.19 -3.35
CA LEU A 275 8.19 -12.87 -2.75
C LEU A 275 8.76 -11.84 -3.74
N THR A 276 9.85 -12.16 -4.45
CA THR A 276 10.43 -11.29 -5.48
C THR A 276 9.41 -11.00 -6.59
N TYR A 277 8.68 -12.02 -7.03
CA TYR A 277 7.62 -11.86 -8.02
C TYR A 277 6.50 -10.93 -7.53
N LEU A 278 6.10 -11.00 -6.26
CA LEU A 278 5.14 -10.08 -5.68
C LEU A 278 5.68 -8.65 -5.58
N TYR A 279 6.96 -8.45 -5.27
CA TYR A 279 7.56 -7.11 -5.30
C TYR A 279 7.51 -6.46 -6.68
N TYR A 280 7.60 -7.23 -7.77
CA TYR A 280 7.40 -6.69 -9.12
C TYR A 280 6.00 -6.07 -9.31
N PHE A 281 4.95 -6.67 -8.75
CA PHE A 281 3.62 -6.04 -8.75
C PHE A 281 3.60 -4.71 -7.98
N SER A 282 4.29 -4.65 -6.83
CA SER A 282 4.42 -3.40 -6.06
C SER A 282 5.13 -2.30 -6.87
N TYR A 283 6.19 -2.64 -7.60
CA TYR A 283 6.88 -1.68 -8.47
C TYR A 283 6.03 -1.23 -9.68
N VAL A 284 5.26 -2.14 -10.29
CA VAL A 284 4.30 -1.76 -11.33
C VAL A 284 3.25 -0.79 -10.78
N LYS A 285 2.72 -1.03 -9.57
CA LYS A 285 1.82 -0.10 -8.88
C LYS A 285 2.47 1.27 -8.66
N LEU A 286 3.71 1.31 -8.18
CA LEU A 286 4.45 2.56 -7.99
C LEU A 286 4.59 3.33 -9.31
N GLY A 287 5.02 2.66 -10.38
CA GLY A 287 5.18 3.27 -11.70
C GLY A 287 3.85 3.84 -12.24
N VAL A 288 2.76 3.09 -12.11
CA VAL A 288 1.41 3.55 -12.46
C VAL A 288 1.03 4.82 -11.69
N THR A 289 1.29 4.88 -10.38
CA THR A 289 0.98 6.04 -9.54
C THR A 289 1.63 7.32 -10.07
N LEU A 290 2.87 7.24 -10.55
CA LEU A 290 3.62 8.40 -11.05
C LEU A 290 3.01 8.99 -12.35
N ILE A 291 2.46 8.14 -13.21
CA ILE A 291 2.04 8.54 -14.56
C ILE A 291 0.53 8.65 -14.73
N LYS A 292 -0.29 8.01 -13.88
CA LYS A 292 -1.72 7.81 -14.14
C LYS A 292 -2.51 9.10 -14.36
N TYR A 293 -2.13 10.19 -13.68
CA TYR A 293 -2.85 11.46 -13.73
C TYR A 293 -2.51 12.31 -14.96
N VAL A 294 -1.37 12.06 -15.61
CA VAL A 294 -0.87 12.85 -16.76
C VAL A 294 -1.87 12.91 -17.92
N PRO A 295 -2.48 11.79 -18.39
CA PRO A 295 -3.43 11.83 -19.49
C PRO A 295 -4.68 12.66 -19.18
N GLN A 296 -5.18 12.59 -17.94
CA GLN A 296 -6.35 13.38 -17.53
C GLN A 296 -6.02 14.87 -17.48
N ALA A 297 -4.87 15.23 -16.89
CA ALA A 297 -4.38 16.61 -16.82
C ALA A 297 -4.23 17.21 -18.23
N TYR A 298 -3.63 16.45 -19.15
CA TYR A 298 -3.47 16.85 -20.54
C TYR A 298 -4.81 16.99 -21.26
N MET A 299 -5.74 16.05 -21.06
CA MET A 299 -7.07 16.10 -21.67
C MET A 299 -7.87 17.33 -21.22
N ASN A 300 -7.83 17.65 -19.92
CA ASN A 300 -8.43 18.87 -19.38
C ASN A 300 -7.80 20.12 -20.02
N PHE A 301 -6.46 20.14 -20.15
CA PHE A 301 -5.75 21.23 -20.82
C PHE A 301 -6.12 21.39 -22.30
N LYS A 302 -6.28 20.27 -23.03
CA LYS A 302 -6.64 20.28 -24.45
C LYS A 302 -8.09 20.74 -24.66
N ARG A 303 -9.02 20.26 -23.82
CA ARG A 303 -10.44 20.63 -23.87
C ARG A 303 -10.72 22.03 -23.31
N LYS A 304 -9.78 22.61 -22.55
CA LYS A 304 -9.97 23.83 -21.74
C LYS A 304 -11.23 23.75 -20.86
N SER A 305 -11.52 22.53 -20.40
CA SER A 305 -12.70 22.20 -19.60
C SER A 305 -12.42 20.96 -18.78
N THR A 306 -12.94 20.94 -17.56
CA THR A 306 -12.93 19.77 -16.66
C THR A 306 -14.29 19.08 -16.61
N GLU A 307 -15.23 19.47 -17.48
CA GLU A 307 -16.57 18.87 -17.49
C GLU A 307 -16.49 17.37 -17.76
N GLY A 308 -17.12 16.60 -16.87
CA GLY A 308 -17.13 15.13 -16.87
C GLY A 308 -16.03 14.46 -16.06
N TRP A 309 -15.06 15.23 -15.56
CA TRP A 309 -14.12 14.80 -14.54
C TRP A 309 -14.63 15.26 -13.16
N SER A 310 -14.80 14.31 -12.23
CA SER A 310 -15.36 14.62 -10.93
C SER A 310 -14.32 15.29 -10.02
N ILE A 311 -14.52 16.59 -9.76
CA ILE A 311 -13.69 17.32 -8.80
C ILE A 311 -13.85 16.79 -7.37
N GLY A 312 -14.99 16.16 -7.05
CA GLY A 312 -15.20 15.54 -5.74
C GLY A 312 -14.24 14.37 -5.48
N ASN A 313 -13.90 13.60 -6.52
CA ASN A 313 -12.86 12.56 -6.43
C ASN A 313 -11.51 13.19 -6.05
N VAL A 314 -11.11 14.24 -6.77
CA VAL A 314 -9.84 14.97 -6.56
C VAL A 314 -9.75 15.57 -5.15
N ILE A 315 -10.81 16.20 -4.65
CA ILE A 315 -10.81 16.82 -3.31
C ILE A 315 -10.66 15.76 -2.22
N LEU A 316 -11.34 14.62 -2.36
CA LEU A 316 -11.22 13.51 -1.42
C LEU A 316 -9.84 12.84 -1.50
N ASP A 317 -9.27 12.71 -2.70
CA ASP A 317 -7.92 12.19 -2.91
C ASP A 317 -6.86 13.12 -2.28
N PHE A 318 -6.99 14.43 -2.50
CA PHE A 318 -6.16 15.46 -1.87
C PHE A 318 -6.24 15.40 -0.34
N THR A 319 -7.46 15.25 0.20
CA THR A 319 -7.70 15.12 1.65
C THR A 319 -7.01 13.86 2.16
N GLY A 320 -7.19 12.73 1.49
CA GLY A 320 -6.53 11.46 1.85
C GLY A 320 -5.00 11.57 1.82
N GLY A 321 -4.43 12.10 0.73
CA GLY A 321 -2.99 12.31 0.59
C GLY A 321 -2.43 13.23 1.67
N SER A 322 -3.10 14.35 1.95
CA SER A 322 -2.65 15.35 2.92
C SER A 322 -2.65 14.80 4.35
N PHE A 323 -3.73 14.14 4.77
CA PHE A 323 -3.82 13.51 6.09
C PHE A 323 -2.88 12.30 6.21
N SER A 324 -2.63 11.56 5.13
CA SER A 324 -1.64 10.48 5.10
C SER A 324 -0.22 11.01 5.33
N LEU A 325 0.18 12.10 4.66
CA LEU A 325 1.49 12.73 4.92
C LEU A 325 1.56 13.30 6.33
N LEU A 326 0.51 13.98 6.80
CA LEU A 326 0.44 14.51 8.17
C LEU A 326 0.63 13.38 9.20
N GLN A 327 -0.01 12.22 9.00
CA GLN A 327 0.19 11.06 9.87
C GLN A 327 1.67 10.63 9.93
N MET A 328 2.36 10.61 8.78
CA MET A 328 3.78 10.23 8.75
C MET A 328 4.64 11.25 9.51
N PHE A 329 4.41 12.55 9.34
CA PHE A 329 5.11 13.58 10.09
C PHE A 329 4.85 13.51 11.60
N LEU A 330 3.60 13.29 12.01
CA LEU A 330 3.24 13.15 13.42
C LEU A 330 3.86 11.90 14.05
N LEU A 331 3.89 10.79 13.32
CA LEU A 331 4.56 9.57 13.78
C LEU A 331 6.06 9.80 13.98
N ALA A 332 6.73 10.32 12.95
CA ALA A 332 8.16 10.61 12.98
C ALA A 332 8.54 11.58 14.11
N TYR A 333 7.76 12.64 14.30
CA TYR A 333 7.93 13.55 15.42
C TYR A 333 7.72 12.84 16.76
N ASN A 334 6.65 12.06 16.90
CA ASN A 334 6.30 11.44 18.17
C ASN A 334 7.29 10.33 18.57
N SER A 335 7.93 9.64 17.63
CA SER A 335 8.94 8.60 17.88
C SER A 335 10.40 9.04 17.67
N ASP A 336 10.64 10.32 17.40
CA ASP A 336 11.96 10.88 17.02
C ASP A 336 12.65 10.11 15.88
N ASP A 337 11.86 9.62 14.92
CA ASP A 337 12.33 8.83 13.78
C ASP A 337 11.97 9.51 12.45
N TRP A 338 12.66 10.59 12.15
CA TRP A 338 12.52 11.31 10.88
C TRP A 338 12.99 10.51 9.67
N GLY A 339 13.92 9.56 9.88
CA GLY A 339 14.42 8.66 8.84
C GLY A 339 13.31 7.75 8.31
N SER A 340 12.38 7.31 9.18
CA SER A 340 11.25 6.47 8.80
C SER A 340 10.33 7.07 7.74
N ILE A 341 10.25 8.40 7.63
CA ILE A 341 9.44 9.08 6.59
C ILE A 341 9.89 8.65 5.19
N PHE A 342 11.21 8.53 4.99
CA PHE A 342 11.80 8.08 3.73
C PHE A 342 12.07 6.57 3.69
N GLY A 343 11.87 5.88 4.83
CA GLY A 343 11.95 4.42 4.93
C GLY A 343 10.82 3.68 4.22
N ASP A 344 9.67 4.33 4.04
CA ASP A 344 8.57 3.88 3.16
C ASP A 344 8.38 4.86 1.99
N PRO A 345 9.26 4.81 0.98
CA PRO A 345 9.21 5.73 -0.17
C PRO A 345 7.93 5.55 -0.98
N THR A 346 7.29 4.38 -0.89
CA THR A 346 6.05 4.09 -1.59
C THR A 346 4.90 4.87 -0.98
N LYS A 347 4.72 4.84 0.35
CA LYS A 347 3.64 5.57 1.03
C LYS A 347 3.85 7.09 0.97
N PHE A 348 5.08 7.55 1.21
CA PHE A 348 5.40 8.97 1.06
C PHE A 348 5.17 9.45 -0.38
N GLY A 349 5.70 8.71 -1.37
CA GLY A 349 5.53 9.02 -2.78
C GLY A 349 4.07 9.01 -3.23
N LEU A 350 3.29 8.02 -2.80
CA LEU A 350 1.84 7.95 -3.08
C LEU A 350 1.12 9.23 -2.64
N GLY A 351 1.31 9.65 -1.39
CA GLY A 351 0.70 10.87 -0.86
C GLY A 351 1.19 12.13 -1.58
N PHE A 352 2.51 12.27 -1.74
CA PHE A 352 3.13 13.45 -2.33
C PHE A 352 2.75 13.66 -3.79
N PHE A 353 2.90 12.64 -4.65
CA PHE A 353 2.56 12.76 -6.07
C PHE A 353 1.06 12.94 -6.30
N SER A 354 0.22 12.31 -5.46
CA SER A 354 -1.23 12.55 -5.51
C SER A 354 -1.55 14.03 -5.26
N ILE A 355 -1.05 14.60 -4.16
CA ILE A 355 -1.27 16.00 -3.78
C ILE A 355 -0.87 16.96 -4.91
N LEU A 356 0.28 16.73 -5.56
CA LEU A 356 0.74 17.58 -6.66
C LEU A 356 -0.24 17.59 -7.85
N PHE A 357 -0.70 16.41 -8.27
CA PHE A 357 -1.69 16.32 -9.34
C PHE A 357 -3.06 16.83 -8.91
N ASP A 358 -3.45 16.63 -7.66
CA ASP A 358 -4.70 17.12 -7.12
C ASP A 358 -4.74 18.65 -7.11
N ILE A 359 -3.66 19.32 -6.67
CA ILE A 359 -3.52 20.77 -6.77
C ILE A 359 -3.65 21.22 -8.23
N LEU A 360 -2.99 20.52 -9.16
CA LEU A 360 -3.13 20.81 -10.60
C LEU A 360 -4.59 20.72 -11.06
N PHE A 361 -5.31 19.66 -10.67
CA PHE A 361 -6.72 19.49 -11.05
C PHE A 361 -7.63 20.54 -10.41
N ILE A 362 -7.39 20.90 -9.15
CA ILE A 362 -8.09 21.97 -8.43
C ILE A 362 -7.89 23.31 -9.16
N ILE A 363 -6.66 23.63 -9.56
CA ILE A 363 -6.35 24.83 -10.35
C ILE A 363 -7.05 24.78 -11.72
N GLN A 364 -6.98 23.64 -12.42
CA GLN A 364 -7.67 23.48 -13.71
C GLN A 364 -9.18 23.70 -13.57
N HIS A 365 -9.80 23.18 -12.51
CA HIS A 365 -11.24 23.22 -12.31
C HIS A 365 -11.75 24.59 -11.84
N TYR A 366 -11.18 25.13 -10.76
CA TYR A 366 -11.70 26.34 -10.11
C TYR A 366 -11.09 27.64 -10.63
N VAL A 367 -9.90 27.60 -11.24
CA VAL A 367 -9.20 28.80 -11.71
C VAL A 367 -9.21 28.89 -13.23
N LEU A 368 -8.61 27.93 -13.93
CA LEU A 368 -8.35 28.06 -15.37
C LEU A 368 -9.60 27.82 -16.23
N TYR A 369 -10.43 26.83 -15.89
CA TYR A 369 -11.56 26.38 -16.71
C TYR A 369 -12.92 26.51 -16.02
N ARG A 370 -13.02 27.41 -15.04
CA ARG A 370 -14.25 27.67 -14.30
C ARG A 370 -15.39 28.03 -15.26
N GLY A 371 -16.48 27.25 -15.21
CA GLY A 371 -17.69 27.48 -16.00
C GLY A 371 -17.54 27.27 -17.51
N ARG A 372 -16.42 26.71 -18.00
CA ARG A 372 -16.24 26.45 -19.43
C ARG A 372 -16.82 25.09 -19.82
N THR A 373 -17.87 25.10 -20.65
CA THR A 373 -18.36 23.90 -21.35
C THR A 373 -17.45 23.61 -22.56
N PRO A 374 -17.14 22.35 -22.88
CA PRO A 374 -16.37 22.01 -24.07
C PRO A 374 -17.08 22.52 -25.33
N HIS A 375 -16.36 23.15 -26.26
CA HIS A 375 -16.88 23.35 -27.61
C HIS A 375 -16.95 21.98 -28.29
N TYR A 376 -18.15 21.40 -28.36
CA TYR A 376 -18.39 20.22 -29.17
C TYR A 376 -18.56 20.68 -30.62
N THR A 377 -17.62 20.35 -31.49
CA THR A 377 -17.83 20.41 -32.93
C THR A 377 -18.60 19.16 -33.31
N ILE A 378 -19.87 19.31 -33.69
CA ILE A 378 -20.63 18.23 -34.33
C ILE A 378 -19.92 17.94 -35.65
N ILE A 379 -19.32 16.76 -35.79
CA ILE A 379 -18.85 16.29 -37.09
C ILE A 379 -20.11 15.76 -37.77
N PRO A 380 -20.64 16.41 -38.82
CA PRO A 380 -21.78 15.86 -39.54
C PRO A 380 -21.35 14.51 -40.12
N ASP A 381 -22.18 13.49 -39.92
CA ASP A 381 -22.03 12.20 -40.59
C ASP A 381 -22.00 12.47 -42.10
N THR A 382 -20.83 12.31 -42.73
CA THR A 382 -20.67 12.37 -44.18
C THR A 382 -21.17 11.08 -44.82
N THR A 383 -22.42 10.75 -44.53
CA THR A 383 -23.21 9.77 -45.27
C THR A 383 -24.55 10.39 -45.58
N GLU A 384 -24.68 10.74 -46.87
CA GLU A 384 -25.93 10.72 -47.63
C GLU A 384 -26.71 12.04 -47.77
N TYR A 385 -26.21 12.94 -48.61
CA TYR A 385 -27.02 13.66 -49.60
C TYR A 385 -26.18 13.87 -50.87
N ILE A 386 -26.12 12.84 -51.72
CA ILE A 386 -25.77 13.04 -53.14
C ILE A 386 -27.06 13.56 -53.79
N GLU A 387 -27.20 14.87 -53.92
CA GLU A 387 -28.17 15.45 -54.84
C GLU A 387 -27.82 14.97 -56.25
N LYS A 388 -28.74 14.21 -56.86
CA LYS A 388 -28.68 13.89 -58.29
C LYS A 388 -28.95 15.18 -59.08
N PRO A 389 -28.20 15.49 -60.14
CA PRO A 389 -28.51 16.63 -60.99
C PRO A 389 -29.83 16.36 -61.73
N VAL A 390 -30.79 17.30 -61.59
CA VAL A 390 -32.00 17.35 -62.41
C VAL A 390 -31.58 17.85 -63.79
N ASN A 391 -31.58 16.95 -64.78
CA ASN A 391 -31.51 17.32 -66.19
C ASN A 391 -32.88 17.88 -66.62
N THR A 392 -33.03 19.20 -66.65
CA THR A 392 -34.13 19.82 -67.38
C THR A 392 -33.63 20.20 -68.77
N GLN A 393 -34.00 19.39 -69.76
CA GLN A 393 -33.81 19.73 -71.16
C GLN A 393 -34.69 20.94 -71.50
N VAL A 394 -34.06 21.92 -72.14
CA VAL A 394 -34.69 23.03 -72.84
C VAL A 394 -35.38 22.45 -74.07
N ALA A 395 -36.71 22.53 -74.13
CA ALA A 395 -37.48 22.37 -75.35
C ALA A 395 -37.93 23.77 -75.82
N THR A 396 -37.40 24.16 -76.97
CA THR A 396 -37.86 25.23 -77.83
C THR A 396 -39.14 24.79 -78.55
N GLY A 397 -40.12 25.70 -78.65
CA GLY A 397 -41.40 25.49 -79.33
C GLY A 397 -42.44 26.50 -78.91
#